data_AF-A0A2L2Y6F2-F1
#
_entry.id   AF-A0A2L2Y6F2-F1
#
_cell.length_a   1.000
_cell.length_b   1.000
_cell.length_c   1.000
_cell.angle_alpha   90.00
_cell.angle_beta   90.00
_cell.angle_gamma   90.00
#
_symmetry.space_group_name_H-M   'P 1'
#
loop_
_entity.id
_entity.type
_entity.pdbx_description
1 polymer ?
#
loop_
_entity_poly.entity_id
_entity_poly.type
_entity_poly.pdbx_seq_one_letter_code
_entity_poly.pdbx_strand_id
1 'polypeptide(L)'
;KFFQIDQLMNSSSDDFGGLWFKAEIYSQNSHSGTHMDAPSHVVPDGINIDEMPVSQFHGPAAVVDITERARLNVDAEVPVQDFLEWESGAGQSLNGTIVLL
;
A
#
# COMPACT_ATOMS: atom_id res chain seq x y z
N LYS A 1 -5.00 -11.78 14.75
CA LYS A 1 -4.58 -11.47 13.35
C LYS A 1 -5.14 -12.57 12.46
N PHE A 2 -6.07 -12.24 11.57
CA PHE A 2 -6.68 -13.20 10.64
C PHE A 2 -5.84 -13.23 9.37
N PHE A 3 -5.15 -14.34 9.17
CA PHE A 3 -4.39 -14.67 7.97
C PHE A 3 -4.41 -16.20 7.85
N GLN A 4 -4.80 -16.71 6.69
CA GLN A 4 -4.89 -18.15 6.45
C GLN A 4 -4.62 -18.46 4.98
N ILE A 5 -3.88 -19.53 4.75
CA ILE A 5 -3.69 -20.15 3.44
C ILE A 5 -4.10 -21.61 3.57
N ASP A 6 -5.14 -22.01 2.85
CA ASP A 6 -5.61 -23.38 2.79
C ASP A 6 -5.26 -23.99 1.43
N GLN A 7 -4.47 -25.05 1.43
CA GLN A 7 -4.11 -25.74 0.20
C GLN A 7 -5.27 -26.60 -0.28
N LEU A 8 -5.84 -26.27 -1.44
CA LEU A 8 -6.91 -27.05 -2.09
C LEU A 8 -6.36 -28.20 -2.93
N MET A 9 -5.28 -27.95 -3.68
CA MET A 9 -4.62 -28.96 -4.50
C MET A 9 -3.12 -28.71 -4.57
N ASN A 10 -2.34 -29.77 -4.67
CA ASN A 10 -0.90 -29.74 -4.91
C ASN A 10 -0.46 -31.07 -5.53
N SER A 11 -1.04 -31.38 -6.67
CA SER A 11 -0.92 -32.69 -7.32
C SER A 11 -1.32 -32.61 -8.80
N SER A 12 -1.03 -33.66 -9.54
CA SER A 12 -1.68 -33.90 -10.84
C SER A 12 -3.13 -34.30 -10.65
N SER A 13 -4.01 -33.87 -11.56
CA SER A 13 -5.41 -34.28 -11.59
C SER A 13 -5.85 -34.61 -13.01
N ASP A 14 -6.55 -35.73 -13.16
CA ASP A 14 -7.13 -36.15 -14.44
C ASP A 14 -8.26 -35.20 -14.89
N ASP A 15 -8.92 -34.51 -13.96
CA ASP A 15 -9.90 -33.44 -14.27
C ASP A 15 -9.27 -32.29 -15.06
N PHE A 16 -7.95 -32.16 -15.01
CA PHE A 16 -7.15 -31.17 -15.74
C PHE A 16 -6.22 -31.83 -16.76
N GLY A 17 -6.61 -33.00 -17.29
CA GLY A 17 -5.83 -33.70 -18.32
C GLY A 17 -4.49 -34.24 -17.83
N GLY A 18 -4.38 -34.54 -16.53
CA GLY A 18 -3.16 -35.03 -15.90
C GLY A 18 -2.13 -33.95 -15.59
N LEU A 19 -2.44 -32.67 -15.84
CA LEU A 19 -1.56 -31.55 -15.50
C LEU A 19 -1.41 -31.43 -13.98
N TRP A 20 -0.17 -31.17 -13.56
CA TRP A 20 0.14 -30.82 -12.18
C TRP A 20 -0.15 -29.35 -11.94
N PHE A 21 -0.89 -29.04 -10.88
CA PHE A 21 -1.04 -27.66 -10.42
C PHE A 21 -1.26 -27.60 -8.91
N LYS A 22 -0.99 -26.40 -8.38
CA LYS A 22 -1.23 -26.04 -7.00
C LYS A 22 -2.29 -24.95 -6.93
N ALA A 23 -3.28 -25.12 -6.05
CA ALA A 23 -4.33 -24.14 -5.81
C ALA A 23 -4.51 -23.94 -4.30
N GLU A 24 -4.71 -22.70 -3.89
CA GLU A 24 -4.82 -22.29 -2.49
C GLU A 24 -5.95 -21.27 -2.31
N ILE A 25 -6.63 -21.32 -1.17
CA ILE A 25 -7.50 -20.22 -0.70
C ILE A 25 -6.64 -19.32 0.18
N TYR A 26 -6.68 -18.04 -0.13
CA TYR A 26 -5.98 -17.00 0.62
C TYR A 26 -7.00 -16.10 1.30
N SER A 27 -6.87 -15.92 2.62
CA SER A 27 -7.77 -15.07 3.42
C SER A 27 -6.98 -14.14 4.32
N GLN A 28 -7.32 -12.84 4.29
CA GLN A 28 -6.74 -11.81 5.15
C GLN A 28 -7.72 -10.64 5.36
N ASN A 29 -7.40 -9.74 6.30
CA ASN A 29 -8.06 -8.43 6.39
C ASN A 29 -7.47 -7.44 5.37
N SER A 30 -8.18 -6.36 5.06
CA SER A 30 -7.77 -5.34 4.09
C SER A 30 -6.54 -4.52 4.50
N HIS A 31 -6.17 -4.54 5.79
CA HIS A 31 -5.05 -3.76 6.37
C HIS A 31 -3.84 -4.64 6.71
N SER A 32 -3.63 -5.70 5.94
CA SER A 32 -2.52 -6.64 6.11
C SER A 32 -1.40 -6.36 5.10
N GLY A 33 -0.15 -6.27 5.57
CA GLY A 33 1.03 -6.09 4.72
C GLY A 33 1.05 -4.73 4.02
N THR A 34 1.66 -4.67 2.83
CA THR A 34 1.54 -3.51 1.93
C THR A 34 0.11 -3.46 1.40
N HIS A 35 -0.63 -2.42 1.76
CA HIS A 35 -2.03 -2.23 1.41
C HIS A 35 -2.33 -0.75 1.13
N MET A 36 -3.59 -0.44 0.85
CA MET A 36 -4.08 0.91 0.59
C MET A 36 -5.32 1.16 1.45
N ASP A 37 -5.38 2.34 2.06
CA ASP A 37 -6.54 2.81 2.81
C ASP A 37 -7.39 3.73 1.94
N ALA A 38 -8.66 3.36 1.77
CA ALA A 38 -9.65 4.25 1.16
C ALA A 38 -10.18 5.26 2.20
N PRO A 39 -10.74 6.42 1.80
CA PRO A 39 -11.33 7.38 2.73
C PRO A 39 -12.37 6.79 3.68
N SER A 40 -13.17 5.80 3.23
CA SER A 40 -14.14 5.09 4.07
C SER A 40 -13.52 4.36 5.27
N HIS A 41 -12.20 4.18 5.31
CA HIS A 41 -11.49 3.58 6.43
C HIS A 41 -11.65 4.38 7.73
N VAL A 42 -11.72 5.71 7.65
CA VAL A 42 -11.77 6.61 8.83
C VAL A 42 -12.78 7.75 8.71
N VAL A 43 -13.28 8.04 7.51
CA VAL A 43 -14.27 9.10 7.26
C VAL A 43 -15.65 8.46 7.11
N PRO A 44 -16.63 8.78 7.98
CA PRO A 44 -18.01 8.38 7.78
C PRO A 44 -18.52 8.82 6.40
N ASP A 45 -19.19 7.91 5.68
CA ASP A 45 -19.64 8.12 4.29
C ASP A 45 -18.51 8.43 3.29
N GLY A 46 -17.25 8.11 3.65
CA GLY A 46 -16.12 8.16 2.73
C GLY A 46 -16.30 7.19 1.55
N ILE A 47 -15.66 7.50 0.42
CA ILE A 47 -15.65 6.63 -0.76
C ILE A 47 -14.91 5.32 -0.49
N ASN A 48 -15.46 4.21 -0.98
CA ASN A 48 -14.82 2.89 -0.91
C ASN A 48 -13.77 2.74 -2.01
N ILE A 49 -12.85 1.78 -1.84
CA ILE A 49 -11.73 1.55 -2.77
C ILE A 49 -12.20 1.21 -4.20
N ASP A 50 -13.32 0.51 -4.33
CA ASP A 50 -13.94 0.14 -5.61
C ASP A 50 -14.68 1.29 -6.30
N GLU A 51 -14.91 2.39 -5.58
CA GLU A 51 -15.56 3.60 -6.08
C GLU A 51 -14.55 4.72 -6.43
N MET A 52 -13.27 4.55 -6.06
CA MET A 52 -12.23 5.53 -6.34
C MET A 52 -11.94 5.64 -7.84
N PRO A 53 -11.71 6.87 -8.37
CA PRO A 53 -11.31 7.04 -9.76
C PRO A 53 -9.96 6.36 -10.06
N VAL A 54 -9.87 5.59 -11.15
CA VAL A 54 -8.63 4.91 -11.59
C VAL A 54 -7.45 5.87 -11.75
N SER A 55 -7.72 7.14 -12.07
CA SER A 55 -6.70 8.19 -12.15
C SER A 55 -5.97 8.47 -10.84
N GLN A 56 -6.51 8.06 -9.69
CA GLN A 56 -5.86 8.20 -8.38
C GLN A 56 -4.96 7.03 -8.00
N PHE A 57 -4.92 5.96 -8.80
CA PHE A 57 -4.05 4.81 -8.56
C PHE A 57 -2.67 4.93 -9.21
N HIS A 58 -2.36 6.08 -9.79
CA HIS A 58 -1.04 6.38 -10.33
C HIS A 58 -0.76 7.88 -10.26
N GLY A 59 0.51 8.24 -10.20
CA GLY A 59 0.93 9.63 -10.15
C GLY A 59 2.43 9.76 -9.90
N PRO A 60 2.96 10.99 -9.95
CA PRO A 60 4.32 11.26 -9.48
C PRO A 60 4.44 10.92 -7.99
N ALA A 61 5.64 10.55 -7.57
CA ALA A 61 5.96 10.29 -6.17
C ALA A 61 7.22 11.05 -5.74
N ALA A 62 7.22 11.51 -4.49
CA ALA A 62 8.31 12.18 -3.83
C ALA A 62 8.74 11.38 -2.60
N VAL A 63 10.04 11.28 -2.35
CA VAL A 63 10.59 10.66 -1.14
C VAL A 63 11.14 11.76 -0.24
N VAL A 64 10.58 11.88 0.96
CA VAL A 64 11.07 12.76 2.04
C VAL A 64 11.81 11.89 3.03
N ASP A 65 13.11 11.76 2.83
CA ASP A 65 13.93 10.81 3.60
C ASP A 65 14.15 11.28 5.05
N ILE A 66 13.59 10.53 5.99
CA ILE A 66 13.78 10.74 7.43
C ILE A 66 14.56 9.61 8.11
N THR A 67 15.21 8.73 7.34
CA THR A 67 15.79 7.46 7.82
C THR A 67 16.69 7.65 9.04
N GLU A 68 17.62 8.61 9.01
CA GLU A 68 18.52 8.85 10.15
C GLU A 68 17.80 9.38 11.40
N ARG A 69 16.78 10.23 11.24
CA ARG A 69 15.99 10.72 12.38
C ARG A 69 15.16 9.59 12.98
N ALA A 70 14.49 8.81 12.15
CA ALA A 70 13.71 7.65 12.58
C ALA A 70 14.58 6.57 13.24
N ARG A 71 15.84 6.41 12.81
CA ARG A 71 16.81 5.50 13.45
C ARG A 71 17.18 5.93 14.87
N LEU A 72 17.21 7.24 15.13
CA LEU A 72 17.59 7.82 16.43
C LEU A 72 16.39 8.02 17.37
N ASN A 73 15.20 8.23 16.83
CA ASN A 73 13.96 8.42 17.57
C ASN A 73 12.80 7.68 16.89
N VAL A 74 12.19 6.73 17.60
CA VAL A 74 11.04 5.96 17.11
C VAL A 74 9.78 6.81 16.90
N ASP A 75 9.70 7.94 17.62
CA ASP A 75 8.63 8.93 17.50
C ASP A 75 9.11 10.15 16.69
N ALA A 76 10.04 9.97 15.75
CA ALA A 76 10.50 11.05 14.90
C ALA A 76 9.33 11.60 14.06
N GLU A 77 9.09 12.92 14.18
CA GLU A 77 8.08 13.62 13.41
C GLU A 77 8.64 14.15 12.09
N VAL A 78 7.76 14.29 11.10
CA VAL A 78 8.03 14.96 9.82
C VAL A 78 7.38 16.34 9.84
N PRO A 79 8.07 17.40 10.30
CA PRO A 79 7.55 18.75 10.29
C PRO A 79 7.28 19.26 8.86
N VAL A 80 6.42 20.28 8.76
CA VAL A 80 6.12 20.98 7.50
C VAL A 80 7.37 21.44 6.75
N GLN A 81 8.42 21.80 7.50
CA GLN A 81 9.68 22.26 6.95
C GLN A 81 10.35 21.24 6.02
N ASP A 82 10.24 19.94 6.29
CA ASP A 82 10.83 18.89 5.45
C ASP A 82 10.22 18.91 4.03
N PHE A 83 8.91 19.16 3.93
CA PHE A 83 8.23 19.27 2.64
C PHE A 83 8.63 20.55 1.90
N LEU A 84 8.75 21.68 2.60
CA LEU A 84 9.18 22.94 2.00
C LEU A 84 10.62 22.88 1.46
N GLU A 85 11.52 22.22 2.20
CA GLU A 85 12.90 22.01 1.77
C GLU A 85 12.96 21.04 0.58
N TRP A 86 12.13 19.99 0.59
CA TRP A 86 12.00 19.09 -0.54
C TRP A 86 11.53 19.85 -1.81
N GLU A 87 10.44 20.62 -1.72
CA GLU A 87 9.92 21.40 -2.86
C GLU A 87 10.96 22.41 -3.38
N SER A 88 11.65 23.11 -2.46
CA SER A 88 12.71 24.06 -2.82
C SER A 88 13.92 23.40 -3.47
N GLY A 89 14.33 22.22 -2.99
CA GLY A 89 15.50 21.50 -3.51
C GLY A 89 15.23 20.81 -4.84
N ALA A 90 14.04 20.21 -4.99
CA ALA A 90 13.61 19.54 -6.22
C ALA A 90 13.13 20.52 -7.30
N GLY A 91 12.74 21.75 -6.92
CA GLY A 91 12.13 22.71 -7.83
C GLY A 91 10.76 22.25 -8.35
N GLN A 92 10.07 21.39 -7.60
CA GLN A 92 8.80 20.77 -7.97
C GLN A 92 7.81 20.90 -6.81
N SER A 93 6.52 21.01 -7.13
CA SER A 93 5.47 21.01 -6.11
C SER A 93 5.05 19.59 -5.74
N LEU A 94 4.68 19.40 -4.47
CA LEU A 94 4.10 18.17 -3.95
C LEU A 94 2.58 18.06 -4.21
N ASN A 95 1.95 19.07 -4.80
CA ASN A 95 0.53 19.00 -5.15
C ASN A 95 0.24 17.88 -6.15
N GLY A 96 -0.66 16.96 -5.76
CA GLY A 96 -1.02 15.78 -6.58
C GLY A 96 0.07 14.70 -6.63
N THR A 97 1.08 14.80 -5.76
CA THR A 97 2.20 13.87 -5.66
C THR A 97 2.00 12.92 -4.48
N ILE A 98 2.30 11.65 -4.69
CA ILE A 98 2.35 10.66 -3.61
C ILE A 98 3.60 10.93 -2.77
N VAL A 99 3.43 11.27 -1.51
CA VAL A 99 4.56 11.53 -0.61
C VAL A 99 4.88 10.26 0.18
N LEU A 100 6.10 9.77 0.00
CA LEU A 100 6.66 8.63 0.74
C LEU A 100 7.63 9.18 1.79
N LEU A 101 7.45 8.75 3.04
CA LEU A 101 8.27 9.13 4.19
C LEU A 101 9.26 8.00 4.53
#